data_AF-A0A3D0CUE7-F1
#
_entry.id   AF-A0A3D0CUE7-F1
#
_cell.length_a   1.000
_cell.length_b   1.000
_cell.length_c   1.000
_cell.angle_alpha   90.00
_cell.angle_beta   90.00
_cell.angle_gamma   90.00
#
_symmetry.space_group_name_H-M   'P 1'
#
loop_
_entity.id
_entity.type
_entity.pdbx_description
1 polymer ?
#
loop_
_entity_poly.entity_id
_entity_poly.type
_entity_poly.pdbx_seq_one_letter_code
_entity_poly.pdbx_strand_id
1 'polypeptide(L)'
;MSREYDEMEALLRIARDVGIQAQELIECVQRRLIPLKDNRWDDEAVEAARRVRRLRRLGVNLQGIEVIFHMRRQLIRSQLEAQRLQEEMRRAQQIHEWEIARLLRQLARDIGE
;
A
#
# COMPACT_ATOMS: atom_id res chain seq x y z
N MET A 1 -1.67 0.37 -34.48
CA MET A 1 -2.16 1.76 -34.46
C MET A 1 -3.29 2.02 -33.46
N SER A 2 -4.29 1.15 -33.27
CA SER A 2 -5.40 1.43 -32.30
C SER A 2 -4.95 1.60 -30.85
N ARG A 3 -4.10 0.70 -30.33
CA ARG A 3 -3.79 0.63 -28.90
C ARG A 3 -3.00 1.82 -28.35
N GLU A 4 -1.98 2.29 -29.08
CA GLU A 4 -1.20 3.48 -28.68
C GLU A 4 -2.05 4.75 -28.70
N TYR A 5 -3.01 4.83 -29.64
CA TYR A 5 -3.96 5.93 -29.71
C TYR A 5 -4.92 5.91 -28.50
N ASP A 6 -5.44 4.73 -28.13
CA ASP A 6 -6.31 4.55 -26.97
C ASP A 6 -5.60 4.90 -25.65
N GLU A 7 -4.31 4.52 -25.51
CA GLU A 7 -3.48 4.84 -24.36
C GLU A 7 -3.19 6.34 -24.26
N MET A 8 -2.91 6.99 -25.39
CA MET A 8 -2.70 8.44 -25.46
C MET A 8 -3.98 9.21 -25.11
N GLU A 9 -5.13 8.79 -25.65
CA GLU A 9 -6.43 9.42 -25.35
C GLU A 9 -6.78 9.28 -23.87
N ALA A 10 -6.56 8.09 -23.30
CA ALA A 10 -6.75 7.87 -21.86
C ALA A 10 -5.84 8.77 -21.02
N LEU A 11 -4.56 8.91 -21.38
CA LEU A 11 -3.62 9.80 -20.69
C LEU A 11 -4.08 11.26 -20.73
N LEU A 12 -4.48 11.75 -21.91
CA LEU A 12 -4.97 13.12 -22.09
C LEU A 12 -6.25 13.39 -21.29
N ARG A 13 -7.16 12.41 -21.25
CA ARG A 13 -8.38 12.48 -20.43
C ARG A 13 -8.04 12.57 -18.95
N ILE A 14 -7.19 11.68 -18.44
CA ILE A 14 -6.80 11.69 -17.02
C ILE A 14 -6.04 12.98 -16.66
N ALA A 15 -5.13 13.44 -17.52
CA ALA A 15 -4.43 14.70 -17.30
C ALA A 15 -5.41 15.87 -17.12
N ARG A 16 -6.45 15.93 -17.95
CA ARG A 16 -7.52 16.93 -17.85
C ARG A 16 -8.34 16.78 -16.57
N ASP A 17 -8.80 15.57 -16.26
CA ASP A 17 -9.66 15.29 -15.11
C ASP A 17 -8.95 15.56 -13.78
N VAL A 18 -7.68 15.15 -13.72
CA VAL A 18 -6.84 15.38 -12.55
C VAL A 18 -6.38 16.82 -12.52
N GLY A 19 -6.28 17.51 -13.67
CA GLY A 19 -5.83 18.90 -13.81
C GLY A 19 -4.33 19.07 -13.65
N ILE A 20 -3.56 18.18 -14.27
CA ILE A 20 -2.10 18.16 -14.41
C ILE A 20 -1.78 18.19 -15.92
N GLN A 21 -0.64 18.76 -16.32
CA GLN A 21 -0.22 18.67 -17.71
C GLN A 21 0.13 17.24 -18.12
N ALA A 22 -0.20 16.86 -19.36
CA ALA A 22 0.08 15.51 -19.87
C ALA A 22 1.58 15.14 -19.74
N GLN A 23 2.49 16.08 -20.01
CA GLN A 23 3.93 15.86 -19.88
C GLN A 23 4.35 15.56 -18.44
N GLU A 24 3.81 16.28 -17.46
CA GLU A 24 4.08 16.04 -16.03
C GLU A 24 3.50 14.69 -15.59
N LEU A 25 2.35 14.30 -16.15
CA LEU A 25 1.74 13.00 -15.89
C LEU A 25 2.59 11.84 -16.47
N ILE A 26 3.14 12.00 -17.69
CA ILE A 26 4.10 11.07 -18.30
C ILE A 26 5.34 10.94 -17.41
N GLU A 27 5.91 12.05 -16.97
CA GLU A 27 7.09 12.05 -16.09
C GLU A 27 6.80 11.30 -14.77
N CYS A 28 5.62 11.48 -14.19
CA CYS A 28 5.20 10.75 -12.99
C CYS A 28 5.10 9.24 -13.20
N VAL A 29 4.61 8.80 -14.37
CA VAL A 29 4.55 7.38 -14.74
C VAL A 29 5.97 6.83 -14.93
N GLN A 30 6.83 7.53 -15.64
CA GLN A 30 8.24 7.13 -15.87
C GLN A 30 9.02 6.98 -14.57
N ARG A 31 8.79 7.90 -13.61
CA ARG A 31 9.38 7.86 -12.26
C ARG A 31 8.71 6.86 -11.31
N ARG A 32 7.72 6.08 -11.79
CA ARG A 32 6.95 5.11 -11.01
C ARG A 32 6.26 5.73 -9.77
N LEU A 33 5.88 7.00 -9.86
CA LEU A 33 5.04 7.67 -8.87
C LEU A 33 3.59 7.21 -8.97
N ILE A 34 3.15 6.94 -10.20
CA ILE A 34 1.82 6.45 -10.51
C ILE A 34 1.97 4.99 -10.97
N PRO A 35 1.45 4.02 -10.19
CA PRO A 35 1.45 2.64 -10.62
C PRO A 35 0.40 2.46 -11.73
N LEU A 36 0.82 1.96 -12.89
CA LEU A 36 -0.09 1.52 -13.95
C LEU A 36 -0.09 0.01 -14.00
N LYS A 37 -1.25 -0.60 -13.77
CA LYS A 37 -1.44 -2.05 -13.91
C LYS A 37 -1.83 -2.35 -15.36
N ASP A 38 -1.09 -3.24 -16.02
CA ASP A 38 -1.33 -3.60 -17.43
C ASP A 38 -1.41 -2.40 -18.39
N ASN A 39 -0.68 -1.33 -18.07
CA ASN A 39 -0.69 -0.05 -18.77
C ASN A 39 -2.06 0.67 -18.79
N ARG A 40 -2.89 0.44 -17.76
CA ARG A 40 -4.24 1.03 -17.63
C ARG A 40 -4.31 2.03 -16.48
N TRP A 41 -5.15 3.05 -16.69
CA TRP A 41 -5.55 4.02 -15.68
C TRP A 41 -6.72 3.47 -14.86
N ASP A 42 -6.42 2.75 -13.80
CA ASP A 42 -7.41 2.33 -12.80
C ASP A 42 -7.60 3.42 -11.72
N ASP A 43 -8.53 3.17 -10.79
CA ASP A 43 -8.84 4.12 -9.71
C ASP A 43 -7.62 4.43 -8.83
N GLU A 44 -6.71 3.45 -8.64
CA GLU A 44 -5.49 3.65 -7.87
C GLU A 44 -4.52 4.59 -8.61
N ALA A 45 -4.34 4.39 -9.91
CA ALA A 45 -3.51 5.25 -10.76
C ALA A 45 -4.05 6.69 -10.78
N VAL A 46 -5.37 6.85 -10.95
CA VAL A 46 -6.02 8.17 -10.95
C VAL A 46 -5.88 8.84 -9.59
N GLU A 47 -6.05 8.12 -8.48
CA GLU A 47 -5.87 8.69 -7.15
C GLU A 47 -4.40 9.02 -6.84
N ALA A 48 -3.44 8.22 -7.33
CA ALA A 48 -2.03 8.55 -7.26
C ALA A 48 -1.73 9.86 -8.00
N ALA A 49 -2.26 10.06 -9.20
CA ALA A 49 -2.14 11.31 -9.95
C ALA A 49 -2.75 12.50 -9.18
N ARG A 50 -3.96 12.35 -8.62
CA ARG A 50 -4.58 13.40 -7.77
C ARG A 50 -3.71 13.74 -6.56
N ARG A 51 -3.07 12.74 -5.95
CA ARG A 51 -2.19 12.91 -4.81
C ARG A 51 -0.91 13.66 -5.19
N VAL A 52 -0.32 13.35 -6.35
CA VAL A 52 0.77 14.13 -6.94
C VAL A 52 0.35 15.59 -7.10
N ARG A 53 -0.79 15.88 -7.74
CA ARG A 53 -1.30 17.26 -7.89
C ARG A 53 -1.42 17.99 -6.56
N ARG A 54 -1.99 17.34 -5.54
CA ARG A 54 -2.15 17.95 -4.21
C ARG A 54 -0.79 18.31 -3.60
N LEU A 55 0.20 17.42 -3.70
CA LEU A 55 1.56 17.70 -3.20
C LEU A 55 2.25 18.81 -4.00
N ARG A 56 2.10 18.83 -5.34
CA ARG A 56 2.61 19.92 -6.19
C ARG A 56 2.00 21.27 -5.83
N ARG A 57 0.70 21.32 -5.54
CA ARG A 57 0.01 22.53 -5.06
C ARG A 57 0.52 23.02 -3.70
N LEU A 58 1.10 22.13 -2.89
CA LEU A 58 1.75 22.48 -1.63
C LEU A 58 3.23 22.92 -1.82
N GLY A 59 3.70 23.03 -3.06
CA GLY A 59 5.07 23.45 -3.38
C GLY A 59 6.10 22.32 -3.33
N VAL A 60 5.67 21.06 -3.17
CA VAL A 60 6.60 19.92 -3.18
C VAL A 60 7.06 19.66 -4.61
N ASN A 61 8.37 19.50 -4.82
CA ASN A 61 8.93 19.11 -6.11
C ASN A 61 8.77 17.60 -6.37
N LEU A 62 9.00 17.14 -7.60
CA LEU A 62 8.84 15.72 -7.94
C LEU A 62 9.77 14.81 -7.14
N GLN A 63 11.02 15.21 -6.86
CA GLN A 63 11.92 14.41 -6.02
C GLN A 63 11.37 14.26 -4.59
N GLY A 64 10.82 15.33 -4.00
CA GLY A 64 10.19 15.28 -2.69
C GLY A 64 8.96 14.36 -2.68
N ILE A 65 8.17 14.38 -3.76
CA ILE A 65 7.02 13.49 -3.93
C ILE A 65 7.46 12.03 -4.01
N GLU A 66 8.55 11.72 -4.72
CA GLU A 66 9.14 10.38 -4.77
C GLU A 66 9.52 9.87 -3.38
N VAL A 67 10.20 10.70 -2.59
CA VAL A 67 10.59 10.36 -1.21
C VAL A 67 9.35 10.12 -0.36
N ILE A 68 8.35 11.00 -0.41
CA ILE A 68 7.09 10.84 0.33
C ILE A 68 6.40 9.52 -0.03
N PHE A 69 6.32 9.19 -1.32
CA PHE A 69 5.67 7.96 -1.78
C PHE A 69 6.47 6.72 -1.38
N HIS A 70 7.80 6.80 -1.46
CA HIS A 70 8.69 5.73 -0.99
C HIS A 70 8.50 5.46 0.51
N MET A 71 8.59 6.51 1.33
CA MET A 71 8.40 6.41 2.78
C MET A 71 7.00 5.90 3.13
N ARG A 72 5.97 6.38 2.45
CA ARG A 72 4.59 5.89 2.66
C ARG A 72 4.47 4.39 2.38
N ARG A 73 5.08 3.89 1.30
CA ARG A 73 5.10 2.45 1.00
C ARG A 73 5.87 1.64 2.03
N GLN A 74 6.95 2.19 2.58
CA GLN A 74 7.67 1.54 3.68
C GLN A 74 6.81 1.49 4.94
N LEU A 75 6.17 2.60 5.34
CA LEU A 75 5.29 2.66 6.50
C LEU A 75 4.14 1.66 6.40
N ILE A 76 3.48 1.56 5.24
CA ILE A 76 2.40 0.58 5.03
C ILE A 76 2.92 -0.85 5.18
N ARG A 77 4.09 -1.17 4.60
CA ARG A 77 4.70 -2.51 4.72
C ARG A 77 5.01 -2.84 6.18
N SER A 78 5.68 -1.93 6.89
CA SER A 78 6.00 -2.12 8.30
C SER A 78 4.76 -2.26 9.18
N GLN A 79 3.68 -1.52 8.89
CA GLN A 79 2.40 -1.67 9.60
C GLN A 79 1.77 -3.05 9.37
N LEU A 80 1.78 -3.56 8.13
CA LEU A 80 1.27 -4.89 7.83
C LEU A 80 2.11 -5.99 8.49
N GLU A 81 3.44 -5.84 8.50
CA GLU A 81 4.34 -6.76 9.19
C GLU A 81 4.09 -6.77 10.70
N ALA A 82 3.96 -5.59 11.32
CA ALA A 82 3.65 -5.48 12.74
C ALA A 82 2.30 -6.13 13.09
N GLN A 83 1.27 -5.93 12.26
CA GLN A 83 -0.04 -6.57 12.45
C GLN A 83 0.05 -8.10 12.36
N ARG A 84 0.82 -8.63 11.41
CA ARG A 84 1.04 -10.09 11.29
C ARG A 84 1.73 -10.65 12.52
N LEU A 85 2.81 -10.01 12.97
CA LEU A 85 3.56 -10.43 14.16
C LEU A 85 2.70 -10.38 15.43
N GLN A 86 1.86 -9.35 15.59
CA GLN A 86 0.94 -9.25 16.72
C GLN A 86 -0.07 -10.41 16.73
N GLU A 87 -0.59 -10.79 15.56
CA GLU A 87 -1.52 -11.90 15.45
C GLU A 87 -0.83 -13.26 15.71
N GLU A 88 0.39 -13.46 15.24
CA GLU A 88 1.21 -14.64 15.55
C GLU A 88 1.50 -14.75 17.04
N MET A 89 1.90 -13.65 17.69
CA MET A 89 2.11 -13.60 19.14
C MET A 89 0.84 -13.96 19.90
N ARG A 90 -0.32 -13.41 19.50
CA ARG A 90 -1.60 -13.72 20.14
C ARG A 90 -1.93 -15.21 20.04
N ARG A 91 -1.72 -15.83 18.87
CA ARG A 91 -1.95 -17.26 18.69
C ARG A 91 -1.00 -18.11 19.53
N ALA A 92 0.27 -17.74 19.58
CA ALA A 92 1.26 -18.43 20.40
C ALA A 92 0.90 -18.37 21.90
N GLN A 93 0.47 -17.19 22.38
CA GLN A 93 -0.01 -17.00 23.76
C GLN A 93 -1.22 -17.88 24.07
N GLN A 94 -2.22 -17.91 23.18
CA GLN A 94 -3.38 -18.77 23.35
C GLN A 94 -2.99 -20.24 23.45
N ILE A 95 -2.15 -20.75 22.54
CA ILE A 95 -1.67 -22.14 22.57
C ILE A 95 -0.98 -22.44 23.90
N HIS A 96 -0.12 -21.52 24.36
CA HIS A 96 0.59 -21.69 25.62
C HIS A 96 -0.35 -21.72 26.83
N GLU A 97 -1.34 -20.83 26.89
CA GLU A 97 -2.36 -20.81 27.95
C GLU A 97 -3.18 -22.11 27.97
N TRP A 98 -3.57 -22.63 26.81
CA TRP A 98 -4.26 -23.91 26.69
C TRP A 98 -3.41 -25.06 27.23
N GLU A 99 -2.12 -25.07 26.94
CA GLU A 99 -1.20 -26.11 27.40
C GLU A 99 -0.97 -26.04 28.91
N ILE A 100 -0.78 -24.84 29.47
CA ILE A 100 -0.72 -24.65 30.93
C ILE A 100 -1.99 -25.18 31.59
N ALA A 101 -3.17 -24.79 31.10
CA ALA A 101 -4.44 -25.24 31.64
C ALA A 101 -4.60 -26.77 31.54
N ARG A 102 -4.13 -27.39 30.46
CA ARG A 102 -4.10 -28.85 30.30
C ARG A 102 -3.22 -29.52 31.35
N LEU A 103 -2.00 -29.04 31.55
CA LEU A 103 -1.05 -29.59 32.52
C LEU A 103 -1.55 -29.43 33.95
N LEU A 104 -2.11 -28.27 34.31
CA LEU A 104 -2.69 -28.05 35.64
C LEU A 104 -3.85 -29.02 35.93
N ARG A 105 -4.72 -29.30 34.93
CA ARG A 105 -5.78 -30.30 35.05
C ARG A 105 -5.28 -31.73 35.17
N GLN A 106 -4.11 -32.02 34.61
CA GLN A 106 -3.50 -33.35 34.75
C GLN A 106 -2.90 -33.50 36.15
N LEU A 107 -2.10 -32.52 36.59
CA LEU A 107 -1.51 -32.52 37.93
C LEU A 107 -2.57 -32.59 39.04
N ALA A 108 -3.69 -31.88 38.89
CA ALA A 108 -4.79 -31.93 39.86
C ALA A 108 -5.45 -33.33 39.95
N ARG A 109 -5.43 -34.11 38.86
CA ARG A 109 -5.90 -35.50 38.87
C ARG A 109 -4.88 -36.41 39.54
N ASP A 110 -3.61 -36.25 39.20
CA ASP A 110 -2.52 -37.07 39.73
C ASP A 110 -2.30 -36.89 41.25
N ILE A 111 -2.69 -35.74 41.82
CA ILE A 111 -2.65 -35.48 43.28
C ILE A 111 -3.89 -36.01 44.01
N GLY A 112 -4.99 -36.23 43.29
CA GLY A 112 -6.27 -36.70 43.85
C GLY A 112 -6.40 -38.23 43.93
N GLU A 113 -5.47 -38.98 43.32
CA GLU A 113 -5.28 -40.43 43.45
C GLU A 113 -4.25 -40.76 44.55
#